data_AF-A0A9E2H5Q4-F1
#
_entry.id   AF-A0A9E2H5Q4-F1
#
_cell.length_a   1.000
_cell.length_b   1.000
_cell.length_c   1.000
_cell.angle_alpha   90.00
_cell.angle_beta   90.00
_cell.angle_gamma   90.00
#
_symmetry.space_group_name_H-M   'P 1'
#
loop_
_entity.id
_entity.type
_entity.pdbx_description
1 polymer ?
#
loop_
_entity_poly.entity_id
_entity_poly.type
_entity_poly.pdbx_seq_one_letter_code
_entity_poly.pdbx_strand_id
1 'polypeptide(L)'
;MKYIDSQGMRQAMLESEVGDDVYGEDPTVNKLQDKVASLLGKEAALFVPSGVMGNQVCIRVHTNHGDEIITDEDAHIFVYENAAPAALSGVSVKTVHGDNGVITAEQIKKALPRKTGFTSESLLLAKHKAYLS
;
A
#
# COMPACT_ATOMS: atom_id res chain seq x y z
N MET A 1 -8.28 17.72 14.83
CA MET A 1 -6.86 18.12 14.63
C MET A 1 -6.81 18.94 13.34
N LYS A 2 -6.49 20.24 13.40
CA LYS A 2 -6.30 21.03 12.17
C LYS A 2 -4.90 20.70 11.64
N TYR A 3 -4.81 19.97 10.54
CA TYR A 3 -3.58 19.86 9.77
C TYR A 3 -3.31 21.24 9.18
N ILE A 4 -2.35 21.97 9.76
CA ILE A 4 -1.93 23.27 9.25
C ILE A 4 -0.50 23.09 8.79
N ASP A 5 -0.28 23.26 7.50
CA ASP A 5 1.05 23.27 6.91
C ASP A 5 1.89 24.37 7.56
N SER A 6 3.12 24.02 7.95
CA SER A 6 4.08 24.97 8.48
C SER A 6 4.38 26.06 7.44
N GLN A 7 4.86 27.22 7.89
CA GLN A 7 5.25 28.29 6.98
C GLN A 7 6.29 27.82 5.95
N GLY A 8 7.27 26.99 6.38
CA GLY A 8 8.27 26.42 5.48
C GLY A 8 7.66 25.49 4.42
N MET A 9 6.68 24.66 4.79
CA MET A 9 5.98 23.79 3.84
C MET A 9 5.18 24.62 2.83
N ARG A 10 4.46 25.65 3.28
CA ARG A 10 3.72 26.55 2.40
C ARG A 10 4.63 27.28 1.41
N GLN A 11 5.80 27.74 1.86
CA GLN A 11 6.77 28.39 0.99
C GLN A 11 7.32 27.42 -0.06
N ALA A 12 7.70 26.20 0.34
CA ALA A 12 8.17 25.17 -0.58
C ALA A 12 7.12 24.80 -1.65
N MET A 13 5.83 24.73 -1.26
CA MET A 13 4.72 24.52 -2.20
C MET A 13 4.50 25.70 -3.14
N LEU A 14 4.71 26.93 -2.66
CA LEU A 14 4.54 28.14 -3.48
C LEU A 14 5.66 28.28 -4.53
N GLU A 15 6.87 27.85 -4.19
CA GLU A 15 8.07 28.00 -5.03
C GLU A 15 8.33 26.80 -5.96
N SER A 16 7.55 25.72 -5.85
CA SER A 16 7.77 24.50 -6.63
C SER A 16 7.47 24.70 -8.12
N GLU A 17 8.38 24.22 -8.98
CA GLU A 17 8.13 24.07 -10.42
C GLU A 17 7.12 22.95 -10.65
N VAL A 18 6.09 23.21 -11.45
CA VAL A 18 5.02 22.25 -11.76
C VAL A 18 4.91 21.99 -13.25
N GLY A 19 4.37 20.84 -13.61
CA GLY A 19 4.17 20.41 -14.99
C GLY A 19 3.00 19.44 -15.11
N ASP A 20 2.87 18.81 -16.27
CA ASP A 20 1.85 17.77 -16.48
C ASP A 20 2.40 16.40 -16.07
N ASP A 21 1.93 15.90 -14.92
CA ASP A 21 2.34 14.60 -14.37
C ASP A 21 1.90 13.42 -15.25
N VAL A 22 0.83 13.55 -16.05
CA VAL A 22 0.38 12.48 -16.96
C VAL A 22 1.42 12.22 -18.05
N TYR A 23 2.11 13.27 -18.50
CA TYR A 23 3.22 13.17 -19.46
C TYR A 23 4.59 13.01 -18.77
N GLY A 24 4.64 12.98 -17.44
CA GLY A 24 5.89 12.88 -16.67
C GLY A 24 6.71 14.17 -16.68
N GLU A 25 6.08 15.31 -16.96
CA GLU A 25 6.76 16.60 -17.11
C GLU A 25 6.78 17.43 -15.82
N ASP A 26 6.16 16.97 -14.73
CA ASP A 26 6.19 17.67 -13.44
C ASP A 26 7.54 17.45 -12.71
N PRO A 27 8.41 18.49 -12.62
CA PRO A 27 9.74 18.32 -12.05
C PRO A 27 9.71 18.05 -10.53
N THR A 28 8.69 18.55 -9.83
CA THR A 28 8.58 18.40 -8.38
C THR A 28 8.11 17.00 -8.01
N VAL A 29 7.14 16.45 -8.75
CA VAL A 29 6.71 15.05 -8.58
C VAL A 29 7.86 14.10 -8.89
N ASN A 30 8.56 14.30 -10.02
CA ASN A 30 9.71 13.47 -10.39
C ASN A 30 10.80 13.46 -9.31
N LYS A 31 11.20 14.65 -8.82
CA LYS A 31 12.19 14.77 -7.73
C LYS A 31 11.74 14.06 -6.45
N LEU A 32 10.45 14.12 -6.11
CA LEU A 32 9.91 13.42 -4.95
C LEU A 32 10.00 11.90 -5.12
N GLN A 33 9.57 11.39 -6.28
CA GLN A 33 9.57 9.96 -6.58
C GLN A 33 11.01 9.41 -6.58
N ASP A 34 11.95 10.08 -7.24
CA ASP A 34 13.36 9.68 -7.29
C ASP A 34 13.98 9.64 -5.88
N LYS A 35 13.71 10.67 -5.07
CA LYS A 35 14.20 10.74 -3.69
C LYS A 35 13.66 9.58 -2.85
N VAL A 36 12.36 9.28 -2.96
CA VAL A 36 11.72 8.19 -2.19
C VAL A 36 12.21 6.83 -2.66
N ALA A 37 12.34 6.62 -3.97
CA ALA A 37 12.89 5.39 -4.55
C ALA A 37 14.32 5.14 -4.03
N SER A 38 15.17 6.17 -4.08
CA SER A 38 16.53 6.11 -3.54
C SER A 38 16.56 5.83 -2.03
N LEU A 39 15.69 6.50 -1.25
CA LEU A 39 15.64 6.33 0.20
C LEU A 39 15.26 4.89 0.60
N LEU A 40 14.38 4.24 -0.17
CA LEU A 40 13.88 2.90 0.10
C LEU A 40 14.66 1.79 -0.63
N GLY A 41 15.69 2.16 -1.41
CA GLY A 41 16.44 1.20 -2.23
C GLY A 41 15.58 0.49 -3.26
N LYS A 42 14.64 1.21 -3.88
CA LYS A 42 13.73 0.70 -4.94
C LYS A 42 14.08 1.34 -6.27
N GLU A 43 13.73 0.65 -7.36
CA GLU A 43 13.98 1.11 -8.71
C GLU A 43 13.12 2.33 -9.08
N ALA A 44 11.91 2.43 -8.53
CA ALA A 44 10.98 3.53 -8.78
C ALA A 44 10.03 3.75 -7.59
N ALA A 45 9.36 4.89 -7.59
CA ALA A 45 8.26 5.22 -6.69
C ALA A 45 7.15 5.94 -7.49
N LEU A 46 5.93 5.89 -6.97
CA LEU A 46 4.77 6.56 -7.56
C LEU A 46 4.09 7.44 -6.50
N PHE A 47 3.93 8.73 -6.80
CA PHE A 47 3.15 9.63 -5.97
C PHE A 47 1.65 9.40 -6.23
N VAL A 48 0.87 9.28 -5.17
CA VAL A 48 -0.59 9.09 -5.25
C VAL A 48 -1.30 9.99 -4.25
N PRO A 49 -2.54 10.43 -4.54
CA PRO A 49 -3.28 11.37 -3.69
C PRO A 49 -3.60 10.88 -2.28
N SER A 50 -3.61 9.56 -2.04
CA SER A 50 -3.91 9.00 -0.72
C SER A 50 -3.26 7.65 -0.49
N GLY A 51 -3.08 7.30 0.79
CA GLY A 51 -2.60 5.97 1.18
C GLY A 51 -3.55 4.83 0.76
N VAL A 52 -4.86 5.09 0.70
CA VAL A 52 -5.84 4.12 0.18
C VAL A 52 -5.56 3.84 -1.29
N MET A 53 -5.38 4.88 -2.13
CA MET A 53 -5.03 4.68 -3.54
C MET A 53 -3.71 3.91 -3.69
N GLY A 54 -2.69 4.23 -2.88
CA GLY A 54 -1.41 3.51 -2.89
C GLY A 54 -1.56 2.02 -2.58
N ASN A 55 -2.32 1.66 -1.54
CA ASN A 55 -2.60 0.26 -1.21
C ASN A 55 -3.37 -0.45 -2.34
N GLN A 56 -4.38 0.20 -2.92
CA GLN A 56 -5.20 -0.41 -3.97
C GLN A 56 -4.43 -0.58 -5.28
N VAL A 57 -3.55 0.36 -5.66
CA VAL A 57 -2.63 0.19 -6.79
C VAL A 57 -1.70 -1.00 -6.54
N CYS A 58 -1.11 -1.09 -5.34
CA CYS A 58 -0.24 -2.21 -4.96
C CYS A 58 -0.96 -3.56 -5.04
N ILE A 59 -2.18 -3.65 -4.49
CA ILE A 59 -3.02 -4.85 -4.58
C ILE A 59 -3.28 -5.21 -6.04
N ARG A 60 -3.72 -4.26 -6.86
CA ARG A 60 -4.06 -4.52 -8.25
C ARG A 60 -2.88 -4.97 -9.09
N VAL A 61 -1.68 -4.45 -8.83
CA VAL A 61 -0.45 -4.82 -9.55
C VAL A 61 0.05 -6.21 -9.15
N HIS A 62 -0.15 -6.62 -7.90
CA HIS A 62 0.39 -7.88 -7.39
C HIS A 62 -0.60 -9.06 -7.39
N THR A 63 -1.86 -8.84 -7.81
CA THR A 63 -2.90 -9.88 -7.74
C THR A 63 -3.70 -9.98 -9.03
N ASN A 64 -4.29 -11.14 -9.24
CA ASN A 64 -5.33 -11.42 -10.22
C ASN A 64 -6.70 -11.57 -9.55
N HIS A 65 -7.77 -11.47 -10.33
CA HIS A 65 -9.11 -11.80 -9.85
C HIS A 65 -9.17 -13.24 -9.34
N GLY A 66 -9.73 -13.41 -8.14
CA GLY A 66 -9.82 -14.71 -7.46
C GLY A 66 -8.63 -15.06 -6.57
N ASP A 67 -7.56 -14.25 -6.59
CA ASP A 67 -6.45 -14.40 -5.64
C ASP A 67 -6.89 -14.06 -4.20
N GLU A 68 -6.11 -14.54 -3.24
CA GLU A 68 -6.32 -14.28 -1.81
C GLU A 68 -5.15 -13.48 -1.23
N ILE A 69 -5.48 -12.44 -0.46
CA ILE A 69 -4.54 -11.66 0.34
C ILE A 69 -4.56 -12.17 1.78
N ILE A 70 -3.39 -12.52 2.32
CA ILE A 70 -3.22 -12.74 3.75
C ILE A 70 -2.75 -11.44 4.42
N THR A 71 -3.43 -11.00 5.46
CA THR A 71 -3.09 -9.78 6.20
C THR A 71 -3.47 -9.88 7.68
N ASP A 72 -3.08 -8.89 8.47
CA ASP A 72 -3.44 -8.80 9.88
C ASP A 72 -4.91 -8.36 10.03
N GLU A 73 -5.61 -8.80 11.06
CA GLU A 73 -7.02 -8.44 11.24
C GLU A 73 -7.26 -6.93 11.46
N ASP A 74 -6.26 -6.20 11.96
CA ASP A 74 -6.30 -4.73 12.12
C ASP A 74 -5.67 -3.98 10.94
N ALA A 75 -5.38 -4.67 9.83
CA ALA A 75 -4.79 -4.07 8.65
C ALA A 75 -5.73 -3.03 8.03
N HIS A 76 -5.16 -1.88 7.66
CA HIS A 76 -5.92 -0.75 7.12
C HIS A 76 -6.73 -1.11 5.86
N ILE A 77 -6.15 -1.95 4.99
CA ILE A 77 -6.80 -2.44 3.75
C ILE A 77 -8.07 -3.25 4.02
N PHE A 78 -8.17 -3.85 5.21
CA PHE A 78 -9.31 -4.66 5.62
C PHE A 78 -10.33 -3.82 6.39
N VAL A 79 -9.87 -3.07 7.40
CA VAL A 79 -10.78 -2.38 8.34
C VAL A 79 -11.31 -1.05 7.79
N TYR A 80 -10.50 -0.26 7.08
CA TYR A 80 -10.79 1.15 6.80
C TYR A 80 -10.96 1.50 5.32
N GLU A 81 -10.82 0.52 4.43
CA GLU A 81 -10.89 0.73 2.98
C GLU A 81 -12.20 0.21 2.36
N ASN A 82 -13.25 -0.01 3.16
CA ASN A 82 -14.61 -0.33 2.70
C ASN A 82 -14.67 -1.52 1.72
N ALA A 83 -13.93 -2.59 2.02
CA ALA A 83 -13.81 -3.76 1.15
C ALA A 83 -13.31 -3.46 -0.28
N ALA A 84 -12.58 -2.36 -0.48
CA ALA A 84 -11.98 -1.99 -1.75
C ALA A 84 -11.14 -3.09 -2.42
N PRO A 85 -10.36 -3.93 -1.71
CA PRO A 85 -9.64 -5.03 -2.36
C PRO A 85 -10.58 -5.95 -3.16
N ALA A 86 -11.69 -6.35 -2.56
CA ALA A 86 -12.69 -7.19 -3.22
C ALA A 86 -13.42 -6.44 -4.35
N ALA A 87 -13.84 -5.19 -4.10
CA ALA A 87 -14.63 -4.42 -5.06
C ALA A 87 -13.84 -3.99 -6.30
N LEU A 88 -12.57 -3.63 -6.13
CA LEU A 88 -11.73 -3.06 -7.19
C LEU A 88 -10.82 -4.08 -7.86
N SER A 89 -10.33 -5.06 -7.10
CA SER A 89 -9.38 -6.07 -7.59
C SER A 89 -9.95 -7.48 -7.65
N GLY A 90 -11.13 -7.72 -7.09
CA GLY A 90 -11.79 -9.04 -7.10
C GLY A 90 -11.02 -10.10 -6.34
N VAL A 91 -10.34 -9.71 -5.28
CA VAL A 91 -9.56 -10.60 -4.40
C VAL A 91 -10.29 -10.83 -3.08
N SER A 92 -10.08 -12.00 -2.49
CA SER A 92 -10.49 -12.27 -1.12
C SER A 92 -9.43 -11.79 -0.14
N VAL A 93 -9.84 -11.56 1.12
CA VAL A 93 -8.92 -11.24 2.22
C VAL A 93 -9.08 -12.27 3.32
N LYS A 94 -7.96 -12.87 3.70
CA LYS A 94 -7.85 -13.77 4.84
C LYS A 94 -7.05 -13.08 5.95
N THR A 95 -7.69 -12.91 7.09
CA THR A 95 -7.07 -12.27 8.24
C THR A 95 -6.39 -13.29 9.15
N VAL A 96 -5.34 -12.82 9.82
CA VAL A 96 -4.59 -13.54 10.85
C VAL A 96 -4.40 -12.58 12.02
N HIS A 97 -4.60 -13.05 13.24
CA HIS A 97 -4.30 -12.26 14.43
C HIS A 97 -2.78 -12.22 14.67
N GLY A 98 -2.12 -11.12 14.32
CA GLY A 98 -0.71 -10.86 14.61
C GLY A 98 -0.51 -10.21 15.99
N ASP A 99 0.71 -10.31 16.52
CA ASP A 99 1.08 -9.57 17.73
C ASP A 99 1.46 -8.14 17.34
N ASN A 100 0.65 -7.16 17.74
CA ASN A 100 0.80 -5.75 17.35
C ASN A 100 0.93 -5.55 15.82
N GLY A 101 0.15 -6.31 15.04
CA GLY A 101 0.19 -6.28 13.57
C GLY A 101 1.36 -7.03 12.94
N VAL A 102 2.19 -7.71 13.74
CA VAL A 102 3.29 -8.55 13.25
C VAL A 102 2.81 -9.99 13.11
N ILE A 103 2.82 -10.48 11.87
CA ILE A 103 2.46 -11.86 11.55
C ILE A 103 3.75 -12.68 11.40
N THR A 104 3.83 -13.79 12.13
CA THR A 104 4.95 -14.72 12.03
C THR A 104 4.87 -15.59 10.76
N ALA A 105 6.03 -16.07 10.30
CA ALA A 105 6.09 -17.02 9.18
C ALA A 105 5.24 -18.28 9.43
N GLU A 106 5.15 -18.71 10.69
CA GLU A 106 4.40 -19.91 11.07
C GLU A 106 2.89 -19.69 10.98
N GLN A 107 2.42 -18.50 11.35
CA GLN A 107 1.03 -18.10 11.16
C GLN A 107 0.68 -18.00 9.68
N ILE A 108 1.57 -17.42 8.85
CA ILE A 108 1.38 -17.37 7.39
C ILE A 108 1.28 -18.78 6.80
N LYS A 109 2.22 -19.69 7.15
CA LYS A 109 2.20 -21.08 6.68
C LYS A 109 0.89 -21.81 7.02
N LYS A 110 0.32 -21.54 8.20
CA LYS A 110 -0.98 -22.10 8.61
C LYS A 110 -2.17 -21.46 7.87
N ALA A 111 -2.04 -20.20 7.47
CA ALA A 111 -3.04 -19.48 6.72
C ALA A 111 -3.04 -19.83 5.22
N LEU A 112 -1.92 -20.31 4.65
CA LEU A 112 -1.87 -20.72 3.25
C LEU A 112 -2.91 -21.81 2.94
N PRO A 113 -3.62 -21.71 1.81
CA PRO A 113 -4.56 -22.74 1.40
C PRO A 113 -3.82 -24.05 1.09
N ARG A 114 -4.44 -25.20 1.41
CA ARG A 114 -3.91 -26.51 1.02
C ARG A 114 -4.01 -26.62 -0.50
N LYS A 115 -2.88 -26.79 -1.20
CA LYS A 115 -2.89 -26.99 -2.66
C LYS A 115 -3.86 -28.11 -3.06
N THR A 116 -4.98 -27.73 -3.67
CA THR A 116 -5.94 -28.64 -4.31
C THR A 116 -6.20 -28.14 -5.73
N GLY A 117 -6.98 -28.87 -6.53
CA GLY A 117 -7.36 -28.42 -7.87
C GLY A 117 -8.23 -27.15 -7.91
N PHE A 118 -8.62 -26.60 -6.76
CA PHE A 118 -9.54 -25.45 -6.62
C PHE A 118 -8.93 -24.26 -5.87
N THR A 119 -7.63 -24.28 -5.57
CA THR A 119 -6.98 -23.21 -4.78
C THR A 119 -6.34 -22.15 -5.64
N SER A 120 -6.65 -20.89 -5.33
CA SER A 120 -6.02 -19.69 -5.87
C SER A 120 -4.53 -19.62 -5.53
N GLU A 121 -3.78 -18.85 -6.32
CA GLU A 121 -2.46 -18.41 -5.88
C GLU A 121 -2.62 -17.37 -4.76
N SER A 122 -1.81 -17.46 -3.70
CA SER A 122 -1.90 -16.57 -2.55
C SER A 122 -0.75 -15.58 -2.54
N LEU A 123 -1.07 -14.29 -2.45
CA LEU A 123 -0.10 -13.22 -2.25
C LEU A 123 -0.13 -12.78 -0.78
N LEU A 124 1.06 -12.60 -0.20
CA LEU A 124 1.20 -11.97 1.11
C LEU A 124 1.42 -10.46 0.94
N LEU A 125 0.50 -9.64 1.45
CA LEU A 125 0.72 -8.21 1.66
C LEU A 125 1.06 -7.98 3.14
N ALA A 126 2.36 -8.01 3.44
CA ALA A 126 2.85 -7.67 4.76
C ALA A 126 2.84 -6.15 4.95
N LYS A 127 2.01 -5.64 5.87
CA LYS A 127 2.14 -4.26 6.36
C LYS A 127 2.89 -4.29 7.69
N HIS A 128 4.03 -3.61 7.76
CA HIS A 128 4.63 -3.20 9.03
C HIS A 128 3.90 -1.94 9.49
N LYS A 129 3.17 -2.01 10.61
CA LYS A 129 2.59 -0.83 11.25
C LYS A 129 3.62 -0.27 12.23
N ALA A 130 4.44 0.67 11.75
CA ALA A 130 5.25 1.53 12.62
C ALA A 130 4.37 2.61 13.26
N TYR A 131 3.49 2.23 14.19
CA TYR A 131 2.86 3.18 15.11
C TYR A 131 2.48 2.46 16.41
N LEU A 132 3.35 2.57 17.42
CA LEU A 132 3.10 2.80 18.87
C LEU A 132 4.21 2.20 19.74
N SER A 133 5.26 2.99 20.02
CA SER A 133 5.80 3.38 21.34
C SER A 133 7.27 3.80 21.21
#